data_AF-A0A496BJY5-F1
#
_entry.id   AF-A0A496BJY5-F1
#
_cell.length_a   1.000
_cell.length_b   1.000
_cell.length_c   1.000
_cell.angle_alpha   90.00
_cell.angle_beta   90.00
_cell.angle_gamma   90.00
#
_symmetry.space_group_name_H-M   'P 1'
#
loop_
_entity.id
_entity.type
_entity.pdbx_description
1 polymer ?
#
loop_
_entity_poly.entity_id
_entity_poly.type
_entity_poly.pdbx_seq_one_letter_code
_entity_poly.pdbx_strand_id
1 'polypeptide(L)'
;MKRVFSYAALFCAMMFIAVGYATADLAEGLVLYFTFDNVNGKTIVDDSGNGLDADVIANTDFVDGKYGKAIHITALGMDCVNVPASDELKISGELNPLQPKGWRFLLLLIATFSGFKPEQQVHQNI
;
A
#
# COMPACT_ATOMS: atom_id res chain seq x y z
N MET A 1 3.71 -59.68 -1.04
CA MET A 1 4.60 -58.66 -1.64
C MET A 1 3.85 -57.67 -2.54
N LYS A 2 3.02 -58.09 -3.51
CA LYS A 2 2.30 -57.19 -4.44
C LYS A 2 1.38 -56.14 -3.78
N ARG A 3 0.67 -56.50 -2.70
CA ARG A 3 -0.21 -55.58 -1.94
C ARG A 3 0.55 -54.50 -1.19
N VAL A 4 1.73 -54.85 -0.65
CA VAL A 4 2.59 -53.93 0.10
C VAL A 4 3.20 -52.88 -0.82
N PHE A 5 3.61 -53.29 -2.03
CA PHE A 5 4.02 -52.37 -3.10
C PHE A 5 2.89 -51.42 -3.54
N SER A 6 1.65 -51.92 -3.59
CA SER A 6 0.49 -51.10 -3.97
C SER A 6 0.14 -50.04 -2.91
N TYR A 7 0.26 -50.36 -1.62
CA TYR A 7 0.05 -49.38 -0.55
C TYR A 7 1.19 -48.36 -0.46
N ALA A 8 2.43 -48.77 -0.71
CA ALA A 8 3.56 -47.85 -0.81
C ALA A 8 3.40 -46.85 -1.96
N ALA A 9 2.92 -47.30 -3.12
CA ALA A 9 2.65 -46.43 -4.26
C ALA A 9 1.50 -45.43 -3.98
N LEU A 10 0.42 -45.87 -3.31
CA LEU A 10 -0.69 -44.99 -2.91
C LEU A 10 -0.27 -43.95 -1.87
N PHE A 11 0.60 -44.33 -0.93
CA PHE A 11 1.14 -43.41 0.08
C PHE A 11 2.03 -42.34 -0.56
N CYS A 12 2.91 -42.72 -1.49
CA CYS A 12 3.72 -41.77 -2.25
C CYS A 12 2.87 -40.83 -3.13
N ALA A 13 1.80 -41.33 -3.75
CA ALA A 13 0.89 -40.52 -4.54
C ALA A 13 0.13 -39.48 -3.70
N MET A 14 -0.25 -39.84 -2.46
CA MET A 14 -0.93 -38.92 -1.53
C MET A 14 0.00 -37.80 -1.04
N MET A 15 1.30 -38.08 -0.91
CA MET A 15 2.31 -37.12 -0.47
C MET A 15 2.67 -36.07 -1.54
N PHE A 16 2.42 -36.36 -2.82
CA PHE A 16 2.61 -35.41 -3.93
C PHE A 16 1.49 -34.37 -4.06
N ILE A 17 0.33 -34.60 -3.45
CA ILE A 17 -0.85 -33.70 -3.54
C ILE A 17 -0.78 -32.55 -2.52
N ALA A 18 0.06 -32.65 -1.49
CA ALA A 18 0.11 -31.71 -0.37
C ALA A 18 1.13 -30.55 -0.54
N VAL A 19 1.54 -30.22 -1.76
CA VAL A 19 2.33 -29.00 -2.00
C VAL A 19 1.40 -27.80 -1.87
N GLY A 20 1.38 -27.19 -0.68
CA GLY A 20 0.71 -25.91 -0.47
C GLY A 20 1.45 -24.79 -1.20
N TYR A 21 0.76 -24.09 -2.08
CA TYR A 21 1.27 -22.87 -2.70
C TYR A 21 1.08 -21.72 -1.71
N ALA A 22 2.17 -21.10 -1.26
CA ALA A 22 2.08 -19.82 -0.57
C ALA A 22 1.94 -18.72 -1.63
N THR A 23 0.74 -18.14 -1.72
CA THR A 23 0.49 -16.94 -2.53
C THR A 23 0.49 -15.74 -1.59
N ALA A 24 1.41 -14.79 -1.77
CA ALA A 24 1.30 -13.48 -1.15
C ALA A 24 0.41 -12.62 -2.04
N ASP A 25 -0.80 -12.30 -1.59
CA ASP A 25 -1.67 -11.38 -2.31
C ASP A 25 -1.15 -9.94 -2.12
N LEU A 26 -1.04 -9.18 -3.22
CA LEU A 26 -0.65 -7.77 -3.16
C LEU A 26 -1.70 -6.92 -2.42
N ALA A 27 -2.95 -7.39 -2.36
CA ALA A 27 -4.00 -6.75 -1.58
C ALA A 27 -3.82 -6.97 -0.06
N GLU A 28 -3.02 -7.96 0.36
CA GLU A 28 -2.90 -8.30 1.77
C GLU A 28 -2.16 -7.20 2.57
N GLY A 29 -2.94 -6.47 3.36
CA GLY A 29 -2.48 -5.33 4.15
C GLY A 29 -2.32 -4.03 3.35
N LEU A 30 -2.89 -3.96 2.14
CA LEU A 30 -3.07 -2.71 1.41
C LEU A 30 -4.26 -1.94 1.99
N VAL A 31 -4.00 -0.72 2.48
CA VAL A 31 -5.02 0.10 3.14
C VAL A 31 -5.58 1.18 2.22
N LEU A 32 -4.74 1.73 1.34
CA LEU A 32 -5.11 2.85 0.47
C LEU A 32 -4.36 2.77 -0.85
N TYR A 33 -5.04 3.00 -1.96
CA TYR A 33 -4.40 3.02 -3.28
C TYR A 33 -5.11 3.98 -4.23
N PHE A 34 -4.44 5.09 -4.57
CA PHE A 34 -4.92 6.04 -5.57
C PHE A 34 -4.09 5.95 -6.84
N THR A 35 -4.76 5.64 -7.95
CA THR A 35 -4.18 5.72 -9.29
C THR A 35 -4.20 7.15 -9.83
N PHE A 36 -5.11 8.00 -9.32
CA PHE A 36 -5.45 9.33 -9.85
C PHE A 36 -6.00 9.33 -11.30
N ASP A 37 -6.04 8.18 -11.97
CA ASP A 37 -6.73 7.96 -13.23
C ASP A 37 -8.24 7.74 -13.03
N ASN A 38 -8.62 7.17 -11.89
CA ASN A 38 -10.01 6.90 -11.51
C ASN A 38 -10.58 8.05 -10.65
N VAL A 39 -11.10 9.08 -11.32
CA VAL A 39 -11.60 10.31 -10.67
C VAL A 39 -13.01 10.63 -11.14
N ASN A 40 -13.91 10.87 -10.17
CA ASN A 40 -15.29 11.26 -10.40
C ASN A 40 -15.50 12.70 -9.93
N GLY A 41 -15.33 13.66 -10.85
CA GLY A 41 -15.42 15.09 -10.53
C GLY A 41 -14.26 15.54 -9.64
N LYS A 42 -14.53 15.77 -8.36
CA LYS A 42 -13.52 16.13 -7.35
C LYS A 42 -13.16 14.97 -6.42
N THR A 43 -13.70 13.79 -6.64
CA THR A 43 -13.46 12.63 -5.78
C THR A 43 -12.52 11.65 -6.48
N ILE A 44 -11.41 11.32 -5.85
CA ILE A 44 -10.44 10.31 -6.27
C ILE A 44 -10.87 8.98 -5.65
N VAL A 45 -11.05 7.97 -6.47
CA VAL A 45 -11.51 6.65 -6.01
C VAL A 45 -10.36 5.88 -5.38
N ASP A 46 -10.62 5.26 -4.23
CA ASP A 46 -9.73 4.30 -3.59
C ASP A 46 -9.82 2.93 -4.26
N ASP A 47 -8.84 2.63 -5.11
CA ASP A 47 -8.74 1.36 -5.84
C ASP A 47 -8.24 0.20 -4.94
N SER A 48 -8.00 0.43 -3.64
CA SER A 48 -7.66 -0.64 -2.69
C SER A 48 -8.86 -1.50 -2.30
N GLY A 49 -10.08 -0.96 -2.46
CA GLY A 49 -11.32 -1.62 -2.08
C GLY A 49 -11.78 -1.35 -0.64
N ASN A 50 -11.09 -0.49 0.11
CA ASN A 50 -11.45 -0.12 1.49
C ASN A 50 -12.42 1.07 1.56
N GLY A 51 -12.75 1.68 0.42
CA GLY A 51 -13.76 2.74 0.32
C GLY A 51 -13.30 4.06 0.93
N LEU A 52 -11.99 4.30 0.96
CA LEU A 52 -11.37 5.52 1.47
C LEU A 52 -11.21 6.58 0.36
N ASP A 53 -12.28 6.80 -0.41
CA ASP A 53 -12.32 7.79 -1.49
C ASP A 53 -11.95 9.18 -0.96
N ALA A 54 -11.15 9.92 -1.71
CA ALA A 54 -10.60 11.20 -1.26
C ALA A 54 -11.14 12.39 -2.05
N ASP A 55 -11.35 13.51 -1.36
CA ASP A 55 -11.86 14.73 -1.98
C ASP A 55 -10.73 15.72 -2.29
N VAL A 56 -10.76 16.26 -3.51
CA VAL A 56 -9.88 17.32 -3.95
C VAL A 56 -10.38 18.67 -3.42
N ILE A 57 -9.51 19.34 -2.67
CA ILE A 57 -9.74 20.67 -2.11
C ILE A 57 -9.05 21.73 -2.97
N ALA A 58 -9.69 22.91 -3.05
CA ALA A 58 -9.25 24.06 -3.82
C ALA A 58 -9.03 23.76 -5.32
N ASN A 59 -7.86 24.12 -5.88
CA ASN A 59 -7.58 24.12 -7.31
C ASN A 59 -6.48 23.10 -7.65
N THR A 60 -6.54 21.92 -7.03
CA THR A 60 -5.57 20.86 -7.31
C THR A 60 -5.80 20.32 -8.73
N ASP A 61 -4.75 20.30 -9.55
CA ASP A 61 -4.82 19.84 -10.93
C ASP A 61 -4.38 18.38 -11.08
N PHE A 62 -5.03 17.67 -12.01
CA PHE A 62 -4.56 16.36 -12.47
C PHE A 62 -3.68 16.53 -13.71
N VAL A 63 -2.44 16.06 -13.62
CA VAL A 63 -1.44 16.18 -14.69
C VAL A 63 -0.99 14.80 -15.13
N ASP A 64 -0.30 14.72 -16.28
CA ASP A 64 0.33 13.48 -16.69
C ASP A 64 1.50 13.16 -15.76
N GLY A 65 1.42 12.00 -15.11
CA GLY A 65 2.49 11.45 -14.28
C GLY A 65 3.47 10.62 -15.11
N LYS A 66 4.44 10.01 -14.42
CA LYS A 66 5.35 9.04 -15.06
C LYS A 66 4.60 7.80 -15.56
N TYR A 67 3.58 7.39 -14.82
CA TYR A 67 2.64 6.32 -15.17
C TYR A 67 1.24 6.83 -14.81
N GLY A 68 0.33 6.90 -15.78
CA GLY A 68 -1.02 7.42 -15.57
C GLY A 68 -1.06 8.90 -15.20
N LYS A 69 -2.14 9.32 -14.55
CA LYS A 69 -2.31 10.67 -13.98
C LYS A 69 -1.62 10.81 -12.63
N ALA A 70 -1.37 12.05 -12.25
CA ALA A 70 -0.83 12.44 -10.96
C ALA A 70 -1.51 13.72 -10.48
N ILE A 71 -1.36 14.00 -9.19
CA ILE A 71 -1.86 15.22 -8.58
C ILE A 71 -0.74 16.26 -8.49
N HIS A 72 -1.03 17.47 -8.95
CA HIS A 72 -0.18 18.64 -8.82
C HIS A 72 -0.71 19.53 -7.69
N ILE A 73 -0.02 19.49 -6.54
CA ILE A 73 -0.27 20.41 -5.41
C ILE A 73 0.76 21.53 -5.48
N THR A 74 0.29 22.77 -5.46
CA THR A 74 1.17 23.94 -5.43
C THR A 74 1.50 24.34 -4.00
N ALA A 75 2.60 25.09 -3.81
CA ALA A 75 2.94 25.65 -2.49
C ALA A 75 2.10 26.89 -2.12
N LEU A 76 1.16 27.29 -2.98
CA LEU A 76 0.37 28.51 -2.83
C LEU A 76 -1.10 28.14 -2.59
N GLY A 77 -1.67 28.60 -1.49
CA GLY A 77 -3.08 28.39 -1.19
C GLY A 77 -3.35 27.14 -0.34
N MET A 78 -4.53 26.56 -0.52
CA MET A 78 -5.06 25.46 0.29
C MET A 78 -5.22 24.16 -0.52
N ASP A 79 -4.41 23.98 -1.56
CA ASP A 79 -4.46 22.80 -2.42
C ASP A 79 -4.11 21.55 -1.62
N CYS A 80 -5.08 20.64 -1.49
CA CYS A 80 -4.86 19.37 -0.81
C CYS A 80 -5.86 18.31 -1.28
N VAL A 81 -5.55 17.06 -0.91
CA VAL A 81 -6.46 15.92 -1.04
C VAL A 81 -6.84 15.48 0.36
N ASN A 82 -8.14 15.46 0.64
CA ASN A 82 -8.68 15.07 1.93
C ASN A 82 -9.16 13.62 1.88
N VAL A 83 -8.45 12.74 2.57
CA VAL A 83 -8.85 11.35 2.80
C VAL A 83 -9.71 11.30 4.07
N PRO A 84 -10.87 10.61 4.08
CA PRO A 84 -11.69 10.49 5.27
C PRO A 84 -10.92 9.82 6.41
N ALA A 85 -11.14 10.32 7.63
CA ALA A 85 -10.56 9.69 8.82
C ALA A 85 -11.16 8.30 9.02
N SER A 86 -10.30 7.29 9.13
CA SER A 86 -10.70 5.90 9.40
C SER A 86 -9.79 5.27 10.45
N ASP A 87 -10.27 4.22 11.11
CA ASP A 87 -9.46 3.43 12.04
C ASP A 87 -8.31 2.68 11.33
N GLU A 88 -8.48 2.38 10.05
CA GLU A 88 -7.49 1.67 9.21
C GLU A 88 -6.25 2.53 8.92
N LEU A 89 -6.43 3.85 8.88
CA LEU A 89 -5.34 4.82 8.73
C LEU A 89 -4.64 5.13 10.06
N LYS A 90 -5.16 4.65 11.20
CA LYS A 90 -4.52 4.87 12.49
C LYS A 90 -3.27 4.01 12.60
N ILE A 91 -2.13 4.70 12.69
CA ILE A 91 -0.87 4.07 13.06
C ILE A 91 -0.87 3.89 14.58
N SER A 92 -1.26 2.70 15.05
CA SER A 92 -1.14 2.33 16.46
C SER A 92 0.19 1.60 16.71
N GLY A 93 1.21 2.32 17.14
CA GLY A 93 2.51 1.75 17.54
C GLY A 93 3.67 2.73 17.38
N GLU A 94 4.78 2.46 18.06
CA GLU A 94 6.06 3.10 17.73
C GLU A 94 6.47 2.65 16.32
N LEU A 95 6.84 3.60 15.45
CA LEU A 95 7.50 3.31 14.19
C LEU A 95 8.90 2.77 14.50
N ASN A 96 8.98 1.49 14.85
CA ASN A 96 10.26 0.85 15.10
C ASN A 96 10.81 0.34 13.76
N PRO A 97 11.92 0.92 13.25
CA PRO A 97 12.56 0.45 12.03
C PRO A 97 13.11 -0.98 12.16
N LEU A 98 13.08 -1.60 13.34
CA LEU A 98 13.44 -3.00 13.53
C LEU A 98 12.25 -3.96 13.35
N GLN A 99 11.06 -3.46 13.07
CA GLN A 99 9.87 -4.27 12.78
C GLN A 99 9.60 -4.31 11.27
N PRO A 100 9.23 -5.47 10.69
CA PRO A 100 8.91 -5.58 9.26
C PRO A 100 7.81 -4.60 8.80
N LYS A 101 6.90 -4.24 9.71
CA LYS A 101 5.84 -3.26 9.46
C LYS A 101 6.36 -1.81 9.34
N GLY A 102 7.49 -1.49 10.00
CA GLY A 102 8.08 -0.14 9.95
C GLY A 102 8.63 0.24 8.58
N TRP A 103 9.14 -0.74 7.81
CA TRP A 103 9.68 -0.49 6.47
C TRP A 103 8.59 -0.43 5.40
N ARG A 104 7.45 -1.09 5.63
CA ARG A 104 6.28 -1.08 4.72
C ARG A 104 5.63 0.31 4.63
N PHE A 105 5.57 1.04 5.75
CA PHE A 105 5.06 2.43 5.77
C PHE A 105 6.02 3.44 5.13
N LEU A 106 7.33 3.23 5.26
CA LEU A 106 8.32 4.14 4.67
C LEU A 106 8.29 4.10 3.13
N LEU A 107 8.06 2.93 2.53
CA LEU A 107 8.03 2.78 1.07
C LEU A 107 6.82 3.48 0.44
N LEU A 108 5.66 3.50 1.12
CA LEU A 108 4.43 4.12 0.62
C LEU A 108 4.52 5.67 0.66
N LEU A 109 5.18 6.23 1.67
CA LEU A 109 5.33 7.69 1.79
C LEU A 109 6.38 8.26 0.83
N ILE A 110 7.47 7.53 0.56
CA ILE A 110 8.56 8.02 -0.30
C ILE A 110 8.15 8.09 -1.78
N ALA A 111 7.21 7.25 -2.25
CA ALA A 111 6.73 7.31 -3.63
C ALA A 111 5.96 8.61 -3.96
N THR A 112 5.49 9.34 -2.95
CA THR A 112 4.70 10.58 -3.12
C THR A 112 5.51 11.85 -2.89
N PHE A 113 6.67 11.76 -2.24
CA PHE A 113 7.54 12.91 -1.99
C PHE A 113 8.97 12.62 -2.45
N SER A 114 9.29 13.00 -3.68
CA SER A 114 10.64 13.03 -4.25
C SER A 114 11.58 14.06 -3.58
N GLY A 115 11.34 14.43 -2.31
CA GLY A 115 12.06 15.50 -1.60
C GLY A 115 12.38 15.25 -0.13
N PHE A 116 12.06 14.10 0.46
CA PHE A 116 12.38 13.85 1.88
C PHE A 116 13.87 13.51 2.08
N LYS A 117 14.67 14.47 2.55
CA LYS A 117 16.04 14.23 3.06
C LYS A 117 15.98 13.99 4.57
N PRO A 118 16.24 12.76 5.06
CA PRO A 118 16.12 12.40 6.48
C PRO A 118 17.17 13.04 7.41
N GLU A 119 18.15 13.76 6.87
CA GLU A 119 19.31 14.26 7.62
C GLU A 119 19.07 15.60 8.37
N GLN A 120 17.91 16.25 8.19
CA GLN A 120 17.70 17.62 8.70
C GLN A 120 16.86 17.73 9.99
N GLN A 121 16.66 16.63 10.74
CA GLN A 121 15.85 16.65 11.98
C GLN A 121 16.62 16.20 13.23
N VAL A 122 17.94 16.32 13.24
CA VAL A 122 18.74 16.25 14.47
C VAL A 122 19.53 17.54 14.59
N HIS A 123 18.86 18.60 15.04
CA HIS A 123 19.40 19.67 15.90
C HIS A 123 18.41 20.83 15.96
N GLN A 124 17.38 20.69 16.80
CA GLN A 124 16.88 21.80 17.60
C GLN A 124 16.51 21.28 18.98
N ASN A 125 17.48 21.40 19.89
CA ASN A 125 17.31 21.42 21.34
C ASN A 125 18.60 21.99 21.93
N ILE A 126 18.72 23.32 21.92
CA ILE A 126 19.23 24.14 23.02
C ILE A 126 18.38 25.42 23.04
#